data_AF-A0A7K3WPH8-F1
#
_entry.id   AF-A0A7K3WPH8-F1
#
_cell.length_a   1.000
_cell.length_b   1.000
_cell.length_c   1.000
_cell.angle_alpha   90.00
_cell.angle_beta   90.00
_cell.angle_gamma   90.00
#
_symmetry.space_group_name_H-M   'P 1'
#
loop_
_entity.id
_entity.type
_entity.pdbx_description
1 polymer ?
#
loop_
_entity_poly.entity_id
_entity_poly.type
_entity_poly.pdbx_seq_one_letter_code
_entity_poly.pdbx_strand_id
1 'polypeptide(L)'
;MTKGFVLDNQKLKNPDNPFGKDYFDELLEQIRDIRSSEKRFYRKITDIYALAIDYSPKAEETRLFFKIVQNKLIFAASGSTAAEIIANRSNEKKNNIGLTNWKGDIVRKQDVIISKNYLNKEELKANAY
;
A
#
# COMPACT_ATOMS: atom_id res chain seq x y z
N MET A 1 -18.18 -13.33 -2.07
CA MET A 1 -17.32 -14.35 -2.70
C MET A 1 -15.90 -13.83 -2.75
N THR A 2 -15.01 -14.33 -1.90
CA THR A 2 -13.60 -13.96 -1.92
C THR A 2 -12.89 -14.81 -2.98
N LYS A 3 -12.63 -14.25 -4.17
CA LYS A 3 -11.83 -14.94 -5.19
C LYS A 3 -10.36 -14.91 -4.76
N GLY A 4 -9.84 -16.06 -4.32
CA GLY A 4 -8.41 -16.25 -4.09
C GLY A 4 -7.70 -16.39 -5.44
N PHE A 5 -6.89 -15.40 -5.82
CA PHE A 5 -6.12 -15.44 -7.05
C PHE A 5 -4.72 -15.99 -6.78
N VAL A 6 -4.46 -17.21 -7.25
CA VAL A 6 -3.08 -17.70 -7.44
C VAL A 6 -2.54 -16.99 -8.67
N LEU A 7 -1.48 -16.19 -8.50
CA LEU A 7 -0.89 -15.42 -9.59
C LEU A 7 -0.03 -16.35 -10.46
N ASP A 8 -0.53 -16.75 -11.62
CA ASP A 8 0.20 -17.57 -12.59
C ASP A 8 1.08 -16.68 -13.48
N ASN A 9 2.36 -16.59 -13.13
CA ASN A 9 3.35 -15.78 -13.84
C ASN A 9 3.60 -16.24 -15.29
N GLN A 10 3.27 -17.48 -15.66
CA GLN A 10 3.43 -17.95 -17.05
C GLN A 10 2.31 -17.41 -17.95
N LYS A 11 1.07 -17.35 -17.43
CA LYS A 11 -0.07 -16.78 -18.17
C LYS A 11 0.02 -15.26 -18.31
N LEU A 12 0.64 -14.58 -17.34
CA LEU A 12 0.94 -13.14 -17.40
C LEU A 12 1.97 -12.76 -18.49
N LYS A 13 2.86 -13.70 -18.87
CA LYS A 13 3.92 -13.45 -19.87
C LYS A 13 3.51 -13.77 -21.30
N ASN A 14 2.42 -14.51 -21.52
CA ASN A 14 1.92 -14.90 -22.84
C ASN A 14 0.60 -14.17 -23.17
N PRO A 15 0.66 -12.96 -23.75
CA PRO A 15 -0.53 -12.18 -24.13
C PRO A 15 -1.31 -12.77 -25.33
N ASP A 16 -0.78 -13.78 -26.02
CA ASP A 16 -1.40 -14.39 -27.21
C ASP A 16 -2.51 -15.41 -26.90
N ASN A 17 -2.81 -15.66 -25.62
CA ASN A 17 -3.97 -16.44 -25.22
C ASN A 17 -5.18 -15.48 -25.09
N PRO A 18 -6.33 -15.73 -25.74
CA PRO A 18 -7.55 -14.93 -25.60
C PRO A 18 -7.96 -14.65 -24.14
N PHE A 19 -7.62 -15.56 -23.22
CA PHE A 19 -7.91 -15.44 -21.79
C PHE A 19 -6.85 -14.65 -20.96
N GLY A 20 -5.68 -14.35 -21.53
CA GLY A 20 -4.57 -13.71 -20.83
C GLY A 20 -4.65 -12.18 -20.78
N LYS A 21 -5.23 -11.56 -21.82
CA LYS A 21 -5.46 -10.10 -21.88
C LYS A 21 -6.49 -9.65 -20.83
N ASP A 22 -7.64 -10.32 -20.80
CA ASP A 22 -8.71 -10.02 -19.86
C ASP A 22 -8.26 -10.19 -18.40
N TYR A 23 -7.38 -11.16 -18.12
CA TYR A 23 -6.86 -11.41 -16.78
C TYR A 23 -5.91 -10.30 -16.30
N PHE A 24 -5.07 -9.77 -17.19
CA PHE A 24 -4.20 -8.63 -16.84
C PHE A 24 -5.01 -7.36 -16.61
N ASP A 25 -6.02 -7.12 -17.44
CA ASP A 25 -6.91 -5.96 -17.30
C ASP A 25 -7.77 -6.03 -16.03
N GLU A 26 -8.30 -7.22 -15.66
CA GLU A 26 -9.02 -7.44 -14.39
C GLU A 26 -8.12 -7.17 -13.18
N LEU A 27 -6.85 -7.63 -13.21
CA LEU A 27 -5.88 -7.35 -12.15
C LEU A 27 -5.58 -5.85 -12.03
N LEU A 28 -5.43 -5.16 -13.17
CA LEU A 28 -5.17 -3.72 -13.20
C LEU A 28 -6.39 -2.93 -12.69
N GLU A 29 -7.59 -3.35 -13.04
CA GLU A 29 -8.84 -2.76 -12.56
C GLU A 29 -9.00 -2.93 -11.06
N GLN A 30 -8.74 -4.12 -10.51
CA GLN A 30 -8.75 -4.34 -9.07
C GLN A 30 -7.72 -3.46 -8.33
N ILE A 31 -6.50 -3.33 -8.86
CA ILE A 31 -5.47 -2.45 -8.29
C ILE A 31 -5.93 -0.98 -8.32
N ARG A 32 -6.56 -0.53 -9.41
CA ARG A 32 -7.13 0.81 -9.52
C ARG A 32 -8.26 1.02 -8.52
N ASP A 33 -9.14 0.04 -8.36
CA ASP A 33 -10.28 0.14 -7.45
C ASP A 33 -9.80 0.23 -5.99
N ILE A 34 -8.85 -0.64 -5.60
CA ILE A 34 -8.12 -0.60 -4.31
C ILE A 34 -7.54 0.80 -4.05
N ARG A 35 -6.75 1.35 -4.98
CA ARG A 35 -6.14 2.69 -4.81
C ARG A 35 -7.19 3.81 -4.75
N SER A 36 -8.27 3.67 -5.51
CA SER A 36 -9.35 4.65 -5.51
C SER A 36 -10.12 4.64 -4.18
N SER A 37 -10.31 3.47 -3.58
CA SER A 37 -10.95 3.28 -2.28
C SER A 37 -10.09 3.82 -1.13
N GLU A 38 -8.78 3.54 -1.12
CA GLU A 38 -7.82 4.15 -0.16
C GLU A 38 -7.89 5.69 -0.23
N LYS A 39 -7.85 6.26 -1.45
CA LYS A 39 -7.94 7.72 -1.65
C LYS A 39 -9.28 8.29 -1.14
N ARG A 40 -10.40 7.61 -1.38
CA ARG A 40 -11.73 8.02 -0.91
C ARG A 40 -11.82 7.97 0.62
N PHE A 41 -11.24 6.95 1.24
CA PHE A 41 -11.18 6.83 2.71
C PHE A 41 -10.39 7.97 3.35
N TYR A 42 -9.17 8.23 2.85
CA TYR A 42 -8.37 9.38 3.32
C TYR A 42 -9.07 10.72 3.12
N ARG A 43 -9.78 10.88 1.99
CA ARG A 43 -10.58 12.09 1.76
C ARG A 43 -11.68 12.24 2.80
N LYS A 44 -12.43 11.18 3.12
CA LYS A 44 -13.45 11.23 4.19
C LYS A 44 -12.87 11.58 5.56
N ILE A 45 -11.73 10.99 5.94
CA ILE A 45 -11.06 11.35 7.20
C ILE A 45 -10.67 12.82 7.20
N THR A 46 -10.16 13.32 6.06
CA THR A 46 -9.80 14.73 5.91
C THR A 46 -11.03 15.63 6.00
N ASP A 47 -12.12 15.28 5.33
CA ASP A 47 -13.37 16.04 5.34
C ASP A 47 -13.94 16.13 6.77
N ILE A 48 -13.90 15.03 7.55
CA ILE A 48 -14.32 15.03 8.96
C ILE A 48 -13.39 15.88 9.81
N TYR A 49 -12.08 15.72 9.65
CA TYR A 49 -11.09 16.45 10.43
C TYR A 49 -11.10 17.95 10.10
N ALA A 50 -11.46 18.34 8.87
CA ALA A 50 -11.64 19.73 8.46
C ALA A 50 -12.84 20.43 9.11
N LEU A 51 -13.78 19.68 9.72
CA LEU A 51 -14.86 20.26 10.53
C LEU A 51 -14.40 20.72 11.92
N ALA A 52 -13.17 20.38 12.32
CA ALA A 52 -12.61 20.87 13.57
C ALA A 52 -12.40 22.40 13.49
N ILE A 53 -12.77 23.10 14.56
CA ILE A 53 -12.75 24.57 14.64
C ILE A 53 -11.34 25.14 14.36
N ASP A 54 -10.29 24.40 14.74
CA ASP A 54 -8.90 24.82 14.61
C ASP A 54 -8.15 24.10 13.47
N TYR A 55 -8.87 23.54 12.50
CA TYR A 55 -8.23 22.86 11.38
C TYR A 55 -7.40 23.84 10.54
N SER A 56 -6.10 23.55 10.43
CA SER A 56 -5.21 24.19 9.47
C SER A 56 -4.39 23.13 8.76
N PRO A 57 -4.43 23.05 7.41
CA PRO A 57 -3.73 22.01 6.66
C PRO A 57 -2.20 22.07 6.79
N LYS A 58 -1.66 23.21 7.26
CA LYS A 58 -0.22 23.41 7.51
C LYS A 58 0.17 23.26 8.98
N ALA A 59 -0.80 23.05 9.88
CA ALA A 59 -0.54 22.86 11.30
C ALA A 59 0.24 21.58 11.55
N GLU A 60 1.14 21.63 12.52
CA GLU A 60 1.94 20.47 12.90
C GLU A 60 1.07 19.36 13.49
N GLU A 61 0.05 19.74 14.24
CA GLU A 61 -0.96 18.88 14.86
C GLU A 61 -1.73 18.09 13.80
N THR A 62 -2.11 18.75 12.70
CA THR A 62 -2.75 18.11 11.55
C THR A 62 -1.84 17.06 10.91
N ARG A 63 -0.57 17.42 10.70
CA ARG A 63 0.43 16.48 10.15
C ARG A 63 0.67 15.30 11.09
N LEU A 64 0.72 15.54 12.40
CA LEU A 64 0.88 14.49 13.41
C LEU A 64 -0.34 13.56 13.44
N PHE A 65 -1.54 14.12 13.40
CA PHE A 65 -2.79 13.35 13.34
C PHE A 65 -2.79 12.37 12.17
N PHE A 66 -2.49 12.83 10.94
CA PHE A 66 -2.46 11.95 9.78
C PHE A 66 -1.34 10.91 9.85
N LYS A 67 -0.17 11.24 10.42
CA LYS A 67 0.89 10.25 10.70
C LYS A 67 0.40 9.16 11.66
N ILE A 68 -0.31 9.53 12.72
CA ILE A 68 -0.87 8.59 13.69
C ILE A 68 -1.91 7.70 13.03
N VAL A 69 -2.86 8.28 12.27
CA VAL A 69 -3.88 7.52 11.53
C VAL A 69 -3.22 6.53 10.58
N GLN A 70 -2.23 6.96 9.80
CA GLN A 70 -1.52 6.09 8.86
C GLN A 70 -0.80 4.94 9.58
N ASN A 71 -0.15 5.22 10.72
CA ASN A 71 0.51 4.18 11.50
C ASN A 71 -0.49 3.18 12.10
N LYS A 72 -1.68 3.65 12.52
CA LYS A 72 -2.77 2.77 13.00
C LYS A 72 -3.31 1.87 11.91
N LEU A 73 -3.48 2.37 10.68
CA LEU A 73 -3.93 1.56 9.54
C LEU A 73 -2.90 0.48 9.19
N ILE A 74 -1.61 0.83 9.18
CA ILE A 74 -0.52 -0.13 8.98
C ILE A 74 -0.55 -1.20 10.06
N PHE A 75 -0.74 -0.81 11.33
CA PHE A 75 -0.86 -1.75 12.44
C PHE A 75 -2.08 -2.66 12.31
N ALA A 76 -3.24 -2.13 11.92
CA ALA A 76 -4.44 -2.93 11.70
C ALA A 76 -4.27 -3.96 10.56
N ALA A 77 -3.51 -3.61 9.51
CA ALA A 77 -3.28 -4.49 8.37
C ALA A 77 -2.17 -5.54 8.61
N SER A 78 -1.14 -5.21 9.38
CA SER A 78 0.09 -6.03 9.49
C SER A 78 0.39 -6.56 10.90
N GLY A 79 -0.34 -6.10 11.93
CA GLY A 79 -0.05 -6.37 13.33
C GLY A 79 1.23 -5.68 13.85
N SER A 80 1.82 -4.77 13.07
CA SER A 80 3.05 -4.05 13.43
C SER A 80 2.97 -2.59 13.00
N THR A 81 3.63 -1.71 13.74
CA THR A 81 3.75 -0.30 13.36
C THR A 81 4.67 -0.12 12.16
N ALA A 82 4.59 1.01 11.48
CA ALA A 82 5.47 1.34 10.37
C ALA A 82 6.97 1.24 10.74
N ALA A 83 7.32 1.67 11.95
CA ALA A 83 8.69 1.60 12.46
C ALA A 83 9.14 0.15 12.71
N GLU A 84 8.29 -0.67 13.33
CA GLU A 84 8.58 -2.09 13.57
C GLU A 84 8.71 -2.86 12.25
N ILE A 85 7.89 -2.55 11.25
CA ILE A 85 8.01 -3.15 9.91
C ILE A 85 9.38 -2.87 9.32
N ILE A 86 9.82 -1.61 9.32
CA ILE A 86 11.13 -1.25 8.77
C ILE A 86 12.23 -1.95 9.57
N ALA A 87 12.19 -1.87 10.91
CA ALA A 87 13.21 -2.45 11.77
C ALA A 87 13.31 -3.99 11.63
N ASN A 88 12.19 -4.68 11.55
CA ASN A 88 12.15 -6.14 11.54
C ASN A 88 12.31 -6.74 10.13
N ARG A 89 11.93 -6.00 9.08
CA ARG A 89 11.92 -6.53 7.70
C ARG A 89 13.06 -6.01 6.83
N SER A 90 13.68 -4.87 7.18
CA SER A 90 14.88 -4.36 6.52
C SER A 90 16.07 -5.28 6.83
N ASN A 91 16.66 -5.89 5.79
CA ASN A 91 17.78 -6.80 5.95
C ASN A 91 18.72 -6.70 4.75
N GLU A 92 19.96 -6.26 5.00
CA GLU A 92 21.02 -6.04 4.01
C GLU A 92 21.46 -7.31 3.27
N LYS A 93 21.22 -8.49 3.85
CA LYS A 93 21.53 -9.78 3.23
C LYS A 93 20.47 -10.23 2.23
N LYS A 94 19.28 -9.60 2.25
CA LYS A 94 18.21 -9.89 1.30
C LYS A 94 18.37 -8.99 0.07
N ASN A 95 17.95 -9.52 -1.08
CA ASN A 95 17.86 -8.71 -2.29
C ASN A 95 16.98 -7.47 -2.02
N ASN A 96 17.40 -6.31 -2.51
CA ASN A 96 16.70 -5.04 -2.31
C ASN A 96 16.39 -4.73 -0.83
N ILE A 97 17.23 -5.17 0.11
CA ILE A 97 17.06 -4.92 1.56
C ILE A 97 15.77 -5.56 2.13
N GLY A 98 15.13 -6.46 1.37
CA GLY A 98 13.85 -7.08 1.76
C GLY A 98 12.60 -6.31 1.33
N LEU A 99 12.74 -5.28 0.49
CA LEU A 99 11.62 -4.58 -0.15
C LEU A 99 10.82 -5.53 -1.04
N THR A 100 9.49 -5.48 -0.94
CA THR A 100 8.53 -6.26 -1.73
C THR A 100 7.93 -5.46 -2.88
N ASN A 101 7.89 -4.14 -2.75
CA ASN A 101 7.34 -3.22 -3.74
C ASN A 101 8.06 -1.86 -3.66
N TRP A 102 8.27 -1.18 -4.79
CA TRP A 102 8.85 0.17 -4.82
C TRP A 102 8.41 0.89 -6.10
N LYS A 103 8.64 2.21 -6.16
CA LYS A 103 8.25 3.01 -7.32
C LYS A 103 9.40 3.08 -8.33
N GLY A 104 9.17 2.53 -9.52
CA GLY A 104 10.13 2.55 -10.64
C GLY A 104 10.97 1.27 -10.71
N ASP A 105 11.98 1.27 -11.58
CA ASP A 105 12.70 0.04 -11.93
C ASP A 105 13.83 -0.31 -10.95
N ILE A 106 14.36 0.69 -10.24
CA ILE A 106 15.53 0.55 -9.37
C ILE A 106 15.19 1.08 -7.98
N VAL A 107 15.56 0.33 -6.94
CA VAL A 107 15.41 0.71 -5.55
C VAL A 107 16.29 1.91 -5.21
N ARG A 108 15.70 2.92 -4.55
CA ARG A 108 16.41 4.09 -4.05
C ARG A 108 16.42 4.10 -2.53
N LYS A 109 17.34 4.87 -1.95
CA LYS A 109 17.42 5.08 -0.49
C LYS A 109 16.09 5.56 0.12
N GLN A 110 15.30 6.32 -0.64
CA GLN A 110 13.99 6.80 -0.23
C GLN A 110 12.94 5.68 -0.12
N ASP A 111 13.09 4.59 -0.88
CA ASP A 111 12.17 3.46 -0.83
C ASP A 111 12.35 2.63 0.44
N VAL A 112 13.58 2.58 0.97
CA VAL A 112 13.97 1.83 2.17
C VAL A 112 13.29 2.37 3.43
N ILE A 113 12.98 3.67 3.47
CA ILE A 113 12.32 4.30 4.63
C ILE A 113 10.79 4.23 4.58
N ILE A 114 10.21 3.67 3.51
CA ILE A 114 8.76 3.55 3.35
C ILE A 114 8.34 2.17 3.83
N SER A 115 7.65 2.09 4.97
CA SER A 115 7.18 0.81 5.53
C SER A 115 6.24 0.04 4.59
N LYS A 116 5.40 0.74 3.81
CA LYS A 116 4.51 0.15 2.81
C LYS A 116 5.25 -0.71 1.77
N ASN A 117 6.52 -0.41 1.52
CA ASN A 117 7.35 -1.14 0.58
C ASN A 117 7.85 -2.50 1.11
N TYR A 118 7.59 -2.82 2.38
CA TYR A 118 7.89 -4.13 3.00
C TYR A 118 6.63 -4.95 3.28
N LEU A 119 5.45 -4.45 2.88
CA LEU A 119 4.18 -5.15 3.07
C LEU A 119 4.02 -6.27 2.05
N ASN A 120 3.47 -7.40 2.48
CA ASN A 120 3.14 -8.50 1.59
C ASN A 120 1.81 -8.23 0.84
N LYS A 121 1.45 -9.11 -0.11
CA LYS A 121 0.25 -8.91 -0.95
C LYS A 121 -1.05 -8.86 -0.16
N GLU A 122 -1.14 -9.57 0.97
CA GLU A 122 -2.34 -9.62 1.80
C GLU A 122 -2.47 -8.34 2.64
N GLU A 123 -1.37 -7.89 3.24
CA GLU A 123 -1.30 -6.64 3.99
C GLU A 123 -1.55 -5.42 3.11
N LEU A 124 -1.07 -5.44 1.86
CA LEU A 124 -1.34 -4.38 0.88
C LEU A 124 -2.83 -4.31 0.51
N LYS A 125 -3.51 -5.46 0.42
CA LYS A 125 -4.96 -5.49 0.22
C LYS A 125 -5.69 -4.99 1.46
N ALA A 126 -5.26 -5.37 2.66
CA ALA A 126 -5.89 -4.95 3.92
C ALA A 126 -5.70 -3.44 4.19
N ASN A 127 -4.56 -2.85 3.81
CA ASN A 127 -4.27 -1.41 3.95
C ASN A 127 -4.96 -0.53 2.89
N ALA A 128 -5.75 -1.13 1.99
CA ALA A 128 -6.50 -0.42 0.96
C ALA A 128 -7.96 -0.11 1.34
N TYR A 129 -8.36 -0.51 2.55
CA TYR A 129 -9.71 -0.32 3.11
C TYR A 129 -9.77 0.89 4.04
#